data_AF-A0A939CYQ6-F1
#
_entry.id   AF-A0A939CYQ6-F1
#
_cell.length_a   1.000
_cell.length_b   1.000
_cell.length_c   1.000
_cell.angle_alpha   90.00
_cell.angle_beta   90.00
_cell.angle_gamma   90.00
#
_symmetry.space_group_name_H-M   'P 1'
#
loop_
_entity.id
_entity.type
_entity.pdbx_description
1 polymer ?
#
loop_
_entity_poly.entity_id
_entity_poly.type
_entity_poly.pdbx_seq_one_letter_code
_entity_poly.pdbx_strand_id
1 'polypeptide(L)' 'MEPIEILKQFNSCYVNIQAIAQDENWLLLIAEKKIDPEAATHLADVMHYLGEAMGCVEEVVEIKFNQESKS' A
#
# COMPACT_ATOMS: atom_id res chain seq x y z
N MET A 1 11.01 0.27 -15.56
CA MET A 1 10.82 0.74 -14.18
C MET A 1 11.93 0.17 -13.34
N GLU A 2 12.72 1.03 -12.71
CA GLU A 2 13.72 0.63 -11.73
C GLU A 2 13.06 0.22 -10.40
N PRO A 3 13.72 -0.61 -9.56
CA PRO A 3 13.18 -1.03 -8.27
C PRO A 3 12.67 0.13 -7.40
N ILE A 4 13.39 1.26 -7.39
CA ILE A 4 12.97 2.46 -6.65
C ILE A 4 11.68 3.09 -7.22
N GLU A 5 11.44 2.99 -8.52
CA GLU A 5 10.22 3.48 -9.16
C GLU A 5 9.04 2.55 -8.82
N ILE A 6 9.27 1.24 -8.80
CA ILE A 6 8.29 0.23 -8.38
C ILE A 6 7.87 0.48 -6.92
N LEU A 7 8.85 0.64 -6.02
CA LEU A 7 8.59 0.90 -4.60
C LEU A 7 7.78 2.19 -4.39
N LYS A 8 8.12 3.26 -5.14
CA LYS A 8 7.37 4.53 -5.10
C LYS A 8 5.92 4.35 -5.56
N GLN A 9 5.68 3.53 -6.60
CA GLN A 9 4.33 3.25 -7.06
C GLN A 9 3.53 2.47 -6.02
N PHE A 10 4.10 1.40 -5.45
CA PHE A 10 3.41 0.67 -4.38
C PHE A 10 3.10 1.55 -3.17
N ASN A 11 4.06 2.37 -2.74
CA ASN A 11 3.84 3.31 -1.64
C ASN A 11 2.73 4.33 -1.96
N SER A 12 2.69 4.86 -3.19
CA SER A 12 1.61 5.75 -3.61
C SER A 12 0.25 5.05 -3.62
N CYS A 13 0.18 3.79 -4.08
CA CYS A 13 -1.04 2.99 -4.01
C CYS A 13 -1.48 2.77 -2.57
N TYR A 14 -0.55 2.41 -1.68
CA TYR A 14 -0.84 2.18 -0.26
C TYR A 14 -1.47 3.42 0.39
N VAL A 15 -0.87 4.60 0.20
CA VAL A 15 -1.39 5.87 0.77
C VAL A 15 -2.79 6.19 0.23
N ASN A 16 -3.02 6.01 -1.07
CA ASN A 16 -4.34 6.27 -1.66
C ASN A 16 -5.41 5.33 -1.09
N ILE A 17 -5.08 4.05 -0.89
CA ILE A 17 -6.02 3.07 -0.33
C ILE A 17 -6.25 3.31 1.16
N GLN A 18 -5.20 3.66 1.91
CA GLN A 18 -5.31 4.07 3.30
C GLN A 18 -6.25 5.28 3.46
N ALA A 19 -6.15 6.26 2.56
CA ALA A 19 -7.04 7.42 2.56
C ALA A 19 -8.51 7.02 2.34
N ILE A 20 -8.80 6.06 1.44
CA ILE A 20 -10.15 5.52 1.27
C ILE A 20 -10.62 4.80 2.53
N ALA A 21 -9.78 3.94 3.11
CA ALA A 21 -10.12 3.17 4.30
C ALA A 21 -10.44 4.05 5.53
N GLN A 22 -9.90 5.28 5.56
CA GLN A 22 -10.10 6.26 6.62
C GLN A 22 -11.13 7.36 6.26
N ASP A 23 -11.69 7.35 5.05
CA ASP A 23 -12.63 8.37 4.61
C ASP A 23 -13.97 8.24 5.36
N GLU A 24 -14.45 9.35 5.94
CA GLU A 24 -15.66 9.35 6.76
C GLU A 24 -16.92 8.96 5.96
N ASN A 25 -17.01 9.35 4.69
CA ASN A 25 -18.15 8.98 3.85
C ASN A 25 -18.12 7.49 3.52
N TRP A 26 -16.94 6.94 3.23
CA TRP A 26 -16.74 5.50 3.05
C TRP A 26 -17.17 4.71 4.29
N LEU A 27 -16.71 5.13 5.47
CA LEU A 27 -17.08 4.50 6.73
C LEU A 27 -18.60 4.61 7.02
N LEU A 28 -19.21 5.73 6.68
CA LEU A 28 -20.65 5.92 6.80
C LEU A 28 -21.44 4.99 5.87
N LEU A 29 -21.00 4.81 4.63
CA LEU A 29 -21.62 3.88 3.67
C LEU A 29 -21.64 2.44 4.22
N ILE A 30 -20.55 2.02 4.87
CA ILE A 30 -20.44 0.70 5.52
C ILE A 30 -21.38 0.62 6.73
N ALA A 31 -21.33 1.61 7.62
CA ALA A 31 -22.14 1.64 8.84
C ALA A 31 -23.65 1.61 8.54
N GLU A 32 -24.08 2.31 7.49
CA GLU A 32 -25.46 2.34 7.03
C GLU A 32 -25.85 1.13 6.15
N LYS A 33 -24.92 0.18 5.94
CA LYS A 33 -25.10 -1.00 5.07
C LYS A 33 -25.54 -0.64 3.64
N LYS A 34 -25.13 0.53 3.16
CA LYS A 34 -25.33 0.97 1.76
C LYS A 34 -24.38 0.25 0.81
N ILE A 35 -23.28 -0.29 1.34
CA ILE A 35 -22.39 -1.23 0.68
C ILE A 35 -22.13 -2.44 1.58
N ASP A 36 -21.50 -3.47 1.03
CA ASP A 36 -21.14 -4.67 1.77
C ASP A 36 -20.18 -4.33 2.94
N PRO A 37 -20.49 -4.75 4.19
CA PRO A 37 -19.57 -4.59 5.32
C PRO A 37 -18.18 -5.23 5.11
N GLU A 38 -18.07 -6.25 4.26
CA GLU A 38 -16.78 -6.84 3.88
C GLU A 38 -15.85 -5.87 3.15
N ALA A 39 -16.37 -4.74 2.64
CA ALA A 39 -15.56 -3.72 1.98
C ALA A 39 -14.44 -3.16 2.88
N ALA A 40 -14.64 -3.09 4.21
CA ALA A 40 -13.59 -2.74 5.15
C ALA A 40 -12.47 -3.79 5.19
N THR A 41 -12.85 -5.06 5.25
CA THR A 41 -11.93 -6.21 5.25
C THR A 41 -11.12 -6.25 3.96
N HIS A 42 -11.77 -6.07 2.80
CA HIS A 42 -11.08 -6.12 1.52
C HIS A 42 -10.05 -5.00 1.34
N LEU A 43 -10.33 -3.78 1.80
CA LEU A 43 -9.31 -2.71 1.77
C LEU A 43 -8.14 -3.02 2.71
N ALA A 44 -8.41 -3.60 3.88
CA ALA A 44 -7.36 -4.04 4.80
C ALA A 44 -6.48 -5.13 4.16
N ASP A 45 -7.08 -6.10 3.47
CA ASP A 45 -6.35 -7.16 2.75
C ASP A 45 -5.47 -6.58 1.64
N VAL A 46 -6.00 -5.63 0.84
CA VAL A 46 -5.21 -4.99 -0.21
C VAL A 46 -4.02 -4.22 0.37
N MET A 47 -4.21 -3.50 1.48
CA MET A 47 -3.11 -2.82 2.16
C MET A 47 -2.07 -3.82 2.69
N HIS A 48 -2.51 -4.95 3.25
CA HIS A 48 -1.63 -6.01 3.71
C HIS A 48 -0.74 -6.54 2.57
N TYR A 49 -1.34 -6.94 1.45
CA TYR A 49 -0.59 -7.48 0.31
C TYR A 49 0.29 -6.43 -0.39
N LEU A 50 -0.13 -5.15 -0.42
CA LEU A 50 0.73 -4.07 -0.90
C LEU A 50 1.95 -3.89 0.00
N GLY A 51 1.79 -3.96 1.32
CA GLY A 51 2.89 -3.92 2.28
C GLY A 51 3.87 -5.08 2.07
N GLU A 52 3.37 -6.30 1.87
CA GLU A 52 4.21 -7.46 1.56
C GLU A 52 5.00 -7.27 0.25
N ALA A 53 4.33 -6.78 -0.80
CA ALA A 53 4.98 -6.50 -2.08
C ALA A 53 6.04 -5.39 -1.98
N MET A 54 5.80 -4.35 -1.18
CA MET A 54 6.79 -3.31 -0.89
C MET A 54 8.03 -3.90 -0.21
N GLY A 55 7.84 -4.74 0.80
CA GLY A 55 8.95 -5.38 1.52
C GLY A 55 9.88 -6.18 0.59
N CYS A 56 9.32 -6.90 -0.39
CA CYS A 56 10.13 -7.61 -1.40
C CYS A 56 10.99 -6.67 -2.27
N VAL A 57 10.56 -5.44 -2.49
CA VAL A 57 11.28 -4.45 -3.33
C VAL A 57 12.26 -3.63 -2.50
N GLU A 58 11.92 -3.32 -1.25
CA GLU A 58 12.77 -2.60 -0.29
C GLU A 58 14.13 -3.27 -0.14
N GLU A 59 14.17 -4.59 0.02
CA GLU A 59 15.43 -5.35 0.12
C GLU A 59 16.37 -5.07 -1.08
N VAL A 60 15.82 -5.03 -2.29
CA VAL A 60 16.61 -4.78 -3.52
C VAL A 60 17.08 -3.32 -3.59
N VAL A 61 16.23 -2.37 -3.18
CA VAL A 61 16.57 -0.94 -3.15
C VAL A 61 17.69 -0.68 -2.13
N GLU A 62 17.60 -1.25 -0.92
CA GLU A 62 18.60 -1.09 0.13
C GLU A 62 19.95 -1.68 -0.26
N ILE A 63 19.96 -2.87 -0.89
CA ILE A 63 21.19 -3.50 -1.38
C ILE A 63 21.87 -2.62 -2.43
N LYS A 64 21.13 -2.07 -3.40
CA LYS A 64 21.69 -1.19 -4.44
C LYS A 64 22.33 0.06 -3.82
N PHE A 65 21.64 0.74 -2.89
CA PHE A 65 22.19 1.91 -2.19
C PHE A 65 23.46 1.58 -1.38
N ASN A 66 23.51 0.42 -0.73
CA ASN A 66 24.66 -0.03 0.04
C ASN A 66 25.86 -0.46 -0.84
N GLN A 67 25.63 -0.85 -2.09
CA GLN A 67 26.69 -1.14 -3.06
C GLN A 67 27.25 0.13 -3.70
N GLU A 68 26.40 1.09 -4.03
CA GLU A 68 26.82 2.39 -4.58
C GLU A 68 27.63 3.24 -3.58
N SER A 69 27.32 3.15 -2.28
CA SER A 69 28.03 3.88 -1.22
C SER A 69 29.41 3.32 -0.85
N LYS A 70 29.72 2.08 -1.29
CA LYS A 70 31.00 1.41 -1.02
C LYS A 70 31.98 1.45 -2.19
N SER A 71 31.60 2.07 -3.31
CA SER A 71 32.42 2.20 -4.52
C SER A 71 33.04 3.58 -4.66
#